data_AF-A0A838QWM9-F1
#
_entry.id   AF-A0A838QWM9-F1
#
_cell.length_a   1.000
_cell.length_b   1.000
_cell.length_c   1.000
_cell.angle_alpha   90.00
_cell.angle_beta   90.00
_cell.angle_gamma   90.00
#
_symmetry.space_group_name_H-M   'P 1'
#
loop_
_entity.id
_entity.type
_entity.pdbx_description
1 polymer ?
#
loop_
_entity_poly.entity_id
_entity_poly.type
_entity_poly.pdbx_seq_one_letter_code
_entity_poly.pdbx_strand_id
1 'polypeptide(L)'
;MNVNPSRRCSVVIAALTVATVGCGGSVSPTGGDVDFQTRRSMSTLASYYGDYMSATGAPPKDETAFRAYLTESAERIDRMDVGGVDGLLKSPRDGQPLVVVYGRPIAPPAAPNSPWVAHEQTGVDGKMMASKVRGEVEELTPDEVAKEFSAAKDKNKMKNK
;
A
#
# COMPACT_ATOMS: atom_id res chain seq x y z
N MET A 1 40.49 -56.28 -47.54
CA MET A 1 39.13 -55.97 -47.05
C MET A 1 39.29 -54.86 -46.02
N ASN A 2 39.42 -53.60 -46.45
CA ASN A 2 38.39 -52.56 -46.60
C ASN A 2 37.83 -51.99 -45.27
N VAL A 3 38.34 -50.79 -44.91
CA VAL A 3 37.69 -49.53 -44.41
C VAL A 3 36.19 -49.61 -44.02
N ASN A 4 35.63 -48.92 -43.01
CA ASN A 4 35.96 -47.71 -42.24
C ASN A 4 34.90 -47.56 -41.08
N PRO A 5 35.17 -46.87 -39.95
CA PRO A 5 34.14 -46.43 -39.01
C PRO A 5 33.60 -45.01 -39.32
N SER A 6 32.29 -44.87 -39.40
CA SER A 6 31.53 -43.62 -39.60
C SER A 6 30.21 -43.75 -38.82
N ARG A 7 29.53 -42.72 -38.29
CA ARG A 7 29.70 -41.28 -38.13
C ARG A 7 28.49 -40.83 -37.27
N ARG A 8 28.74 -39.95 -36.29
CA ARG A 8 27.91 -38.78 -35.90
C ARG A 8 26.56 -38.97 -35.17
N CYS A 9 26.19 -37.85 -34.52
CA CYS A 9 24.87 -37.38 -34.07
C CYS A 9 24.44 -37.90 -32.68
N SER A 10 24.07 -37.10 -31.67
CA SER A 10 23.88 -35.65 -31.54
C SER A 10 23.91 -35.30 -30.05
N VAL A 11 24.52 -34.16 -29.71
CA VAL A 11 24.33 -33.48 -28.42
C VAL A 11 22.93 -32.87 -28.43
N VAL A 12 22.08 -33.20 -27.45
CA VAL A 12 20.82 -32.47 -27.19
C VAL A 12 20.89 -31.91 -25.78
N ILE A 13 21.23 -30.61 -25.71
CA ILE A 13 21.09 -29.78 -24.51
C ILE A 13 19.62 -29.36 -24.46
N ALA A 14 18.85 -29.93 -23.53
CA ALA A 14 17.50 -29.46 -23.24
C ALA A 14 17.58 -28.33 -22.21
N ALA A 15 17.58 -27.09 -22.69
CA ALA A 15 17.40 -25.89 -21.88
C ALA A 15 15.91 -25.78 -21.51
N LEU A 16 15.59 -25.96 -20.23
CA LEU A 16 14.25 -25.78 -19.69
C LEU A 16 14.05 -24.32 -19.29
N THR A 17 13.67 -23.49 -20.26
CA THR A 17 13.15 -22.14 -20.04
C THR A 17 11.77 -22.22 -19.39
N VAL A 18 11.68 -21.96 -18.08
CA VAL A 18 10.42 -21.63 -17.41
C VAL A 18 10.23 -20.11 -17.52
N ALA A 19 9.48 -19.70 -18.53
CA ALA A 19 8.87 -18.40 -18.60
C ALA A 19 7.45 -18.46 -18.00
N THR A 20 7.03 -17.30 -17.49
CA THR A 20 5.65 -16.85 -17.16
C THR A 20 5.06 -17.18 -15.79
N VAL A 21 5.24 -16.24 -14.85
CA VAL A 21 4.08 -15.53 -14.27
C VAL A 21 4.42 -14.04 -14.27
N GLY A 22 3.89 -13.32 -15.26
CA GLY A 22 3.83 -11.87 -15.22
C GLY A 22 2.93 -11.46 -14.06
N CYS A 23 3.50 -10.73 -13.09
CA CYS A 23 2.71 -10.03 -12.08
C CYS A 23 1.79 -9.04 -12.80
N GLY A 24 0.52 -9.04 -12.40
CA GLY A 24 -0.61 -8.50 -13.14
C GLY A 24 -0.39 -7.11 -13.71
N GLY A 25 -0.85 -6.93 -14.96
CA GLY A 25 -0.90 -5.64 -15.62
C GLY A 25 -1.66 -4.63 -14.74
N SER A 26 -0.90 -3.70 -14.16
CA SER A 26 -1.46 -2.46 -13.67
C SER A 26 -1.93 -1.68 -14.89
N VAL A 27 -3.24 -1.48 -14.96
CA VAL A 27 -3.86 -0.45 -15.78
C VAL A 27 -3.12 0.85 -15.48
N SER A 28 -2.26 1.32 -16.39
CA SER A 28 -1.70 2.66 -16.30
C SER A 28 -2.88 3.62 -16.38
N PRO A 29 -3.10 4.49 -15.36
CA PRO A 29 -4.12 5.51 -15.47
C PRO A 29 -3.78 6.39 -16.67
N THR A 30 -4.62 6.34 -17.69
CA THR A 30 -4.55 7.23 -18.83
C THR A 30 -4.69 8.67 -18.35
N GLY A 31 -3.60 9.44 -18.38
CA GLY A 31 -3.64 10.89 -18.53
C GLY A 31 -3.60 11.77 -17.27
N GLY A 32 -3.12 11.29 -16.13
CA GLY A 32 -2.87 12.11 -14.94
C GLY A 32 -1.56 11.72 -14.26
N ASP A 33 -0.87 12.70 -13.66
CA ASP A 33 0.34 12.48 -12.87
C ASP A 33 0.08 11.38 -11.81
N VAL A 34 0.83 10.28 -11.87
CA VAL A 34 0.65 9.12 -10.96
C VAL A 34 0.80 9.55 -9.51
N ASP A 35 1.60 10.58 -9.24
CA ASP A 35 1.73 11.19 -7.92
C ASP A 35 0.42 11.85 -7.48
N PHE A 36 -0.26 12.54 -8.39
CA PHE A 36 -1.55 13.17 -8.10
C PHE A 36 -2.61 12.11 -7.76
N GLN A 37 -2.65 11.01 -8.54
CA GLN A 37 -3.58 9.90 -8.28
C GLN A 37 -3.27 9.20 -6.95
N THR A 38 -1.99 9.04 -6.61
CA THR A 38 -1.55 8.46 -5.33
C THR A 38 -1.97 9.36 -4.17
N ARG A 39 -1.70 10.67 -4.24
CA ARG A 39 -2.11 11.64 -3.22
C ARG A 39 -3.63 11.66 -3.02
N ARG A 40 -4.40 11.65 -4.11
CA ARG A 40 -5.86 11.58 -4.05
C ARG A 40 -6.33 10.32 -3.36
N SER A 41 -5.83 9.16 -3.78
CA SER A 41 -6.21 7.85 -3.20
C SER A 41 -5.87 7.77 -1.71
N MET A 42 -4.67 8.20 -1.32
CA MET A 42 -4.25 8.20 0.08
C MET A 42 -5.02 9.19 0.95
N SER A 43 -5.38 10.36 0.41
CA SER A 43 -6.22 11.35 1.09
C SER A 43 -7.63 10.82 1.32
N THR A 44 -8.21 10.15 0.30
CA THR A 44 -9.49 9.47 0.41
C THR A 44 -9.45 8.35 1.44
N LEU A 45 -8.44 7.48 1.42
CA LEU A 45 -8.26 6.40 2.39
C LEU A 45 -8.21 6.94 3.82
N ALA A 46 -7.41 7.98 4.04
CA ALA A 46 -7.27 8.62 5.34
C ALA A 46 -8.60 9.24 5.82
N SER A 47 -9.38 9.83 4.92
CA SER A 47 -10.70 10.37 5.26
C SER A 47 -11.66 9.28 5.74
N TYR A 48 -11.73 8.14 5.04
CA TYR A 48 -12.51 6.99 5.49
C TYR A 48 -12.01 6.41 6.81
N TYR A 49 -10.69 6.42 7.03
CA TYR A 49 -10.13 6.01 8.31
C TYR A 49 -10.57 6.96 9.44
N GLY A 50 -10.55 8.27 9.20
CA GLY A 50 -11.04 9.27 10.14
C GLY A 50 -12.53 9.14 10.44
N ASP A 51 -13.34 8.86 9.42
CA ASP A 51 -14.77 8.58 9.56
C ASP A 51 -15.01 7.32 10.40
N TYR A 52 -14.26 6.24 10.15
CA TYR A 52 -14.30 5.01 10.96
C TYR A 52 -13.99 5.30 12.43
N MET A 53 -12.91 6.03 12.69
CA MET A 53 -12.53 6.40 14.06
C MET A 53 -13.58 7.27 14.73
N SER A 54 -14.23 8.16 13.97
CA SER A 54 -15.29 9.02 14.50
C SER A 54 -16.56 8.22 14.83
N ALA A 55 -16.88 7.21 14.03
CA ALA A 55 -18.03 6.33 14.25
C ALA A 55 -17.83 5.32 15.39
N THR A 56 -16.62 4.76 15.51
CA THR A 56 -16.34 3.65 16.44
C THR A 56 -15.59 4.07 17.71
N GLY A 57 -15.01 5.27 17.72
CA GLY A 57 -14.16 5.77 18.80
C GLY A 57 -12.77 5.13 18.86
N ALA A 58 -12.42 4.22 17.93
CA ALA A 58 -11.16 3.51 17.91
C ALA A 58 -10.63 3.26 16.49
N PRO A 59 -9.32 3.04 16.32
CA PRO A 59 -8.76 2.51 15.08
C PRO A 59 -9.39 1.17 14.68
N PRO A 60 -9.45 0.84 13.37
CA PRO A 60 -9.86 -0.48 12.95
C PRO A 60 -8.95 -1.54 13.55
N LYS A 61 -9.55 -2.65 14.02
CA LYS A 61 -8.82 -3.74 14.68
C LYS A 61 -7.78 -4.38 13.77
N ASP A 62 -8.15 -4.57 12.52
CA ASP A 62 -7.39 -5.24 11.47
C ASP A 62 -7.88 -4.76 10.09
N GLU A 63 -7.20 -5.20 9.04
CA GLU A 63 -7.56 -4.89 7.66
C GLU A 63 -8.96 -5.39 7.29
N THR A 64 -9.36 -6.56 7.80
CA THR A 64 -10.69 -7.13 7.51
C THR A 64 -11.81 -6.23 8.03
N ALA A 65 -11.69 -5.74 9.26
CA ALA A 65 -12.65 -4.79 9.85
C ALA A 65 -12.70 -3.48 9.06
N PHE A 66 -11.56 -2.95 8.62
CA PHE A 66 -11.54 -1.71 7.86
C PHE A 66 -12.10 -1.89 6.45
N ARG A 67 -11.73 -2.98 5.77
CA ARG A 67 -12.25 -3.33 4.45
C ARG A 67 -13.76 -3.50 4.47
N ALA A 68 -14.31 -4.15 5.50
CA ALA A 68 -15.77 -4.27 5.66
C ALA A 68 -16.45 -2.89 5.70
N TYR A 69 -15.89 -1.94 6.46
CA TYR A 69 -16.38 -0.56 6.51
C TYR A 69 -16.27 0.16 5.16
N LEU A 70 -15.15 -0.01 4.44
CA LEU A 70 -15.01 0.55 3.09
C LEU A 70 -16.02 -0.04 2.11
N THR A 71 -16.31 -1.33 2.22
CA THR A 71 -17.32 -2.01 1.38
C THR A 71 -18.73 -1.45 1.59
N GLU A 72 -19.10 -1.06 2.82
CA GLU A 72 -20.37 -0.35 3.08
C GLU A 72 -20.47 0.98 2.32
N SER A 73 -19.33 1.57 1.95
CA SER A 73 -19.22 2.80 1.17
C SER A 73 -18.80 2.57 -0.29
N ALA A 74 -18.83 1.34 -0.79
CA ALA A 74 -18.25 0.98 -2.10
C ALA A 74 -18.80 1.85 -3.24
N GLU A 75 -20.11 2.06 -3.31
CA GLU A 75 -20.72 2.91 -4.35
C GLU A 75 -20.16 4.34 -4.36
N ARG A 76 -19.84 4.88 -3.18
CA ARG A 76 -19.26 6.22 -3.05
C ARG A 76 -17.79 6.22 -3.45
N ILE A 77 -17.05 5.16 -3.12
CA ILE A 77 -15.63 4.99 -3.47
C ILE A 77 -15.46 4.82 -4.98
N ASP A 78 -16.32 4.03 -5.63
CA ASP A 78 -16.24 3.77 -7.08
C ASP A 78 -16.39 5.06 -7.90
N ARG A 79 -17.18 6.02 -7.42
CA ARG A 79 -17.34 7.35 -8.05
C ARG A 79 -16.10 8.26 -7.92
N MET A 80 -15.10 7.89 -7.13
CA MET A 80 -13.90 8.70 -6.91
C MET A 80 -12.76 8.40 -7.88
N ASP A 81 -12.92 7.42 -8.78
CA ASP A 81 -11.89 7.02 -9.75
C ASP A 81 -10.57 6.56 -9.09
N VAL A 82 -10.69 5.83 -7.98
CA VAL A 82 -9.57 5.28 -7.19
C VAL A 82 -9.44 3.77 -7.30
N GLY A 83 -10.15 3.13 -8.25
CA GLY A 83 -10.13 1.68 -8.42
C GLY A 83 -10.91 0.89 -7.37
N GLY A 84 -11.94 1.50 -6.77
CA GLY A 84 -12.78 0.87 -5.75
C GLY A 84 -12.07 0.62 -4.43
N VAL A 85 -12.60 -0.29 -3.61
CA VAL A 85 -12.02 -0.62 -2.28
C VAL A 85 -10.61 -1.19 -2.40
N ASP A 86 -10.37 -2.05 -3.39
CA ASP A 86 -9.04 -2.64 -3.63
C ASP A 86 -8.02 -1.60 -4.05
N GLY A 87 -8.39 -0.71 -4.98
CA GLY A 87 -7.52 0.37 -5.43
C GLY A 87 -7.20 1.36 -4.31
N LEU A 88 -8.13 1.58 -3.37
CA LEU A 88 -7.91 2.47 -2.23
C LEU A 88 -6.87 1.92 -1.22
N LEU A 89 -6.70 0.60 -1.16
CA LEU A 89 -5.75 -0.09 -0.27
C LEU A 89 -4.41 -0.41 -0.96
N LYS A 90 -4.21 0.06 -2.19
CA LYS A 90 -3.01 -0.18 -3.00
C LYS A 90 -2.42 1.15 -3.47
N SER A 91 -1.11 1.32 -3.43
CA SER A 91 -0.50 2.52 -4.02
C SER A 91 -0.52 2.42 -5.55
N PRO A 92 -1.02 3.45 -6.26
CA PRO A 92 -0.85 3.56 -7.71
C PRO A 92 0.62 3.73 -8.13
N ARG A 93 1.48 4.22 -7.24
CA ARG A 93 2.88 4.59 -7.53
C ARG A 93 3.81 3.38 -7.56
N ASP A 94 3.79 2.57 -6.51
CA ASP A 94 4.65 1.39 -6.37
C ASP A 94 3.91 0.05 -6.62
N GLY A 95 2.59 0.10 -6.77
CA GLY A 95 1.76 -1.07 -7.02
C GLY A 95 1.67 -2.03 -5.83
N GLN A 96 2.15 -1.64 -4.65
CA GLN A 96 2.10 -2.47 -3.44
C GLN A 96 0.87 -2.13 -2.59
N PRO A 97 0.42 -3.06 -1.73
CA PRO A 97 -0.53 -2.75 -0.68
C PRO A 97 -0.01 -1.61 0.22
N LEU A 98 -0.89 -0.71 0.60
CA LEU A 98 -0.56 0.34 1.57
C LEU A 98 -0.40 -0.27 2.96
N VAL A 99 0.58 0.23 3.72
CA VAL A 99 0.74 -0.11 5.12
C VAL A 99 -0.17 0.80 5.94
N VAL A 100 -1.26 0.25 6.45
CA VAL A 100 -2.25 0.98 7.24
C VAL A 100 -2.12 0.62 8.73
N VAL A 101 -2.35 1.61 9.59
CA VAL A 101 -2.32 1.41 11.04
C VAL A 101 -3.57 0.69 11.52
N TYR A 102 -3.40 -0.51 12.07
CA TYR A 102 -4.48 -1.31 12.66
C TYR A 102 -4.18 -1.70 14.10
N GLY A 103 -5.23 -1.95 14.88
CA GLY A 103 -5.18 -2.69 16.15
C GLY A 103 -4.37 -2.03 17.27
N ARG A 104 -3.92 -0.79 17.09
CA ARG A 104 -3.14 -0.05 18.07
C ARG A 104 -3.75 1.33 18.31
N PRO A 105 -3.72 1.85 19.55
CA PRO A 105 -4.16 3.21 19.83
C PRO A 105 -3.34 4.23 19.06
N ILE A 106 -4.01 5.22 18.49
CA ILE A 106 -3.39 6.43 17.94
C ILE A 106 -4.05 7.66 18.57
N ALA A 107 -3.46 8.84 18.39
CA ALA A 107 -4.09 10.08 18.83
C ALA A 107 -5.47 10.26 18.17
N PRO A 108 -6.44 10.95 18.79
CA PRO A 108 -7.72 11.21 18.14
C PRO A 108 -7.53 12.09 16.89
N PRO A 109 -8.42 12.02 15.89
CA PRO A 109 -8.35 12.88 14.70
C PRO A 109 -8.39 14.37 15.02
N ALA A 110 -8.90 14.76 16.19
CA ALA A 110 -8.93 16.14 16.66
C ALA A 110 -7.57 16.69 17.15
N ALA A 111 -6.55 15.85 17.34
CA ALA A 111 -5.28 16.24 17.94
C ALA A 111 -4.49 17.25 17.07
N PRO A 112 -3.70 18.16 17.67
CA PRO A 112 -2.96 19.20 16.93
C PRO A 112 -2.03 18.67 15.83
N ASN A 113 -1.39 17.52 16.05
CA ASN A 113 -0.45 16.90 15.11
C ASN A 113 -1.08 15.64 14.49
N SER A 114 -2.34 15.73 14.04
CA SER A 114 -3.14 14.70 13.35
C SER A 114 -2.38 13.41 13.04
N PRO A 115 -2.72 12.25 13.65
CA PRO A 115 -1.90 11.05 13.58
C PRO A 115 -1.74 10.53 12.14
N TRP A 116 -0.57 9.94 11.87
CA TRP A 116 -0.31 9.15 10.67
C TRP A 116 -1.08 7.83 10.68
N VAL A 117 -1.69 7.47 9.55
CA VAL A 117 -2.57 6.31 9.43
C VAL A 117 -2.21 5.35 8.31
N ALA A 118 -1.55 5.82 7.25
CA ALA A 118 -1.12 4.95 6.17
C ALA A 118 0.18 5.45 5.52
N HIS A 119 0.97 4.54 4.95
CA HIS A 119 2.10 4.86 4.08
C HIS A 119 2.31 3.82 3.00
N GLU A 120 3.02 4.19 1.94
CA GLU A 120 3.50 3.26 0.91
C GLU A 120 4.46 2.22 1.49
N GLN A 121 4.50 1.01 0.94
CA GLN A 121 5.39 -0.03 1.44
C GLN A 121 6.84 0.19 1.00
N THR A 122 7.05 0.59 -0.25
CA THR A 122 8.39 0.81 -0.81
C THR A 122 8.61 2.24 -1.27
N GLY A 123 7.57 2.88 -1.82
CA GLY A 123 7.66 4.21 -2.38
C GLY A 123 8.47 4.29 -3.68
N VAL A 124 8.79 5.51 -4.10
CA VAL A 124 9.50 5.83 -5.35
C VAL A 124 10.58 6.88 -5.04
N ASP A 125 11.73 6.78 -5.72
CA ASP A 125 12.88 7.70 -5.56
C ASP A 125 13.37 7.86 -4.10
N GLY A 126 13.29 6.77 -3.33
CA GLY A 126 13.73 6.75 -1.93
C GLY A 126 12.80 7.49 -0.98
N LYS A 127 11.58 7.82 -1.39
CA LYS A 127 10.53 8.44 -0.57
C LYS A 127 9.24 7.66 -0.63
N MET A 128 8.51 7.60 0.47
CA MET A 128 7.19 7.02 0.59
C MET A 128 6.16 8.12 0.76
N MET A 129 5.05 8.06 0.05
CA MET A 129 3.88 8.84 0.43
C MET A 129 3.28 8.28 1.72
N ALA A 130 2.91 9.18 2.62
CA ALA A 130 2.25 8.87 3.88
C ALA A 130 1.05 9.81 4.07
N SER A 131 0.01 9.32 4.73
CA SER A 131 -1.19 10.12 5.02
C SER A 131 -1.51 10.18 6.51
N LYS A 132 -1.95 11.37 6.94
CA LYS A 132 -2.52 11.61 8.26
C LYS A 132 -4.02 11.44 8.22
N VAL A 133 -4.64 11.13 9.35
CA VAL A 133 -6.08 10.81 9.46
C VAL A 133 -7.05 11.89 8.93
N ARG A 134 -6.58 13.11 8.72
CA ARG A 134 -7.36 14.22 8.13
C ARG A 134 -7.20 14.35 6.61
N GLY A 135 -6.54 13.41 5.96
CA GLY A 135 -6.34 13.41 4.51
C GLY A 135 -5.13 14.21 4.03
N GLU A 136 -4.32 14.78 4.92
CA GLU A 136 -3.03 15.39 4.56
C GLU A 136 -2.07 14.28 4.09
N VAL A 137 -1.42 14.48 2.95
CA VAL A 137 -0.49 13.54 2.33
C VAL A 137 0.86 14.21 2.11
N GLU A 138 1.92 13.58 2.58
CA GLU A 138 3.29 14.08 2.46
C GLU A 138 4.21 12.98 1.94
N GLU A 139 5.35 13.37 1.38
CA GLU A 139 6.43 12.43 1.09
C GLU A 139 7.41 12.39 2.24
N LEU A 140 7.72 11.19 2.72
CA LEU A 140 8.62 10.94 3.83
C LEU A 140 9.75 10.02 3.39
N THR A 141 10.94 10.26 3.91
CA THR A 141 12.06 9.31 3.83
C THR A 141 11.77 8.06 4.68
N PRO A 142 12.47 6.93 4.46
CA PRO A 142 12.34 5.74 5.29
C PRO A 142 12.55 5.99 6.78
N ASP A 143 13.50 6.86 7.12
CA ASP A 143 13.79 7.21 8.51
C ASP A 143 12.65 8.03 9.15
N GLU A 144 12.03 8.93 8.38
CA GLU A 144 10.86 9.68 8.84
C GLU A 144 9.65 8.77 9.03
N VAL A 145 9.36 7.86 8.09
CA VAL A 145 8.30 6.85 8.27
C VAL A 145 8.58 6.00 9.51
N ALA A 146 9.81 5.50 9.67
CA ALA A 146 10.18 4.70 10.83
C ALA A 146 9.96 5.47 12.13
N LYS A 147 10.36 6.75 12.20
CA LYS A 147 10.16 7.63 13.35
C LYS A 147 8.68 7.88 13.65
N GLU A 148 7.90 8.31 12.65
CA GLU A 148 6.51 8.71 12.84
C GLU A 148 5.61 7.50 13.17
N PHE A 149 5.87 6.34 12.57
CA PHE A 149 5.06 5.14 12.78
C PHE A 149 5.56 4.26 13.95
N SER A 150 6.77 4.49 14.49
CA SER A 150 7.25 3.87 15.74
C SER A 150 6.93 4.69 16.99
N ALA A 151 6.92 6.03 16.91
CA ALA A 151 6.63 6.92 18.05
C ALA A 151 5.23 6.71 18.67
N ALA A 152 4.31 6.09 17.93
CA ALA A 152 3.02 5.64 18.45
C ALA A 152 3.13 4.49 19.48
N LYS A 153 4.23 3.73 19.50
CA LYS A 153 4.46 2.64 20.46
C LYS A 153 4.90 3.15 21.84
N ASP A 154 5.67 4.24 21.90
CA ASP A 154 6.36 4.64 23.14
C ASP A 154 5.53 5.53 24.07
N LYS A 155 4.53 6.28 23.56
CA LYS A 155 3.69 7.17 24.38
C LYS A 155 2.78 6.43 25.36
N ASN A 156 2.55 5.12 25.18
CA ASN A 156 1.80 4.30 26.13
C ASN A 156 2.64 3.88 27.36
N LYS A 157 3.97 4.04 27.32
CA LYS A 157 4.86 3.68 28.43
C LYS A 157 5.03 4.78 29.48
N MET A 158 4.68 6.03 29.15
CA MET A 158 4.84 7.19 30.04
C MET A 158 3.61 7.52 30.90
N LYS A 159 2.45 6.88 30.70
CA LYS A 159 1.22 7.16 31.48
C LYS A 159 0.98 6.21 32.66
N ASN A 160 1.85 5.21 32.89
CA ASN A 160 1.71 4.21 33.95
C ASN A 160 2.78 4.33 35.06
N LYS A 161 3.29 5.55 35.32
CA LYS A 161 4.22 5.78 36.43
C LYS A 161 3.66 6.76 37.44
#